data_AF-A0A7E4VD40-F1
#
_entry.id   AF-A0A7E4VD40-F1
#
_cell.length_a   1.000
_cell.length_b   1.000
_cell.length_c   1.000
_cell.angle_alpha   90.00
_cell.angle_beta   90.00
_cell.angle_gamma   90.00
#
_symmetry.space_group_name_H-M   'P 1'
#
loop_
_entity.id
_entity.type
_entity.pdbx_description
1 polymer ?
#
loop_
_entity_poly.entity_id
_entity_poly.type
_entity_poly.pdbx_seq_one_letter_code
_entity_poly.pdbx_strand_id
1 'polypeptide(L)'
;MAPERIHGTIPEEERTPVHTFLENVITRNVIEQTINDTCNRICVLCEDTENDRDEGESQLLDFAEEIPEHAAGDHALTFFKRGGVHCINAAMKHPSNAVRAAYVGLIGDLAQNNEPVQNFLFAETSYLAQFLDLLKNEHLPAPYQCKLLGAVSSMVRGNPVPKRAFLDKHAGIETLKAVFDRAFDEDEYRVAGRASLVLCNIYLDTLGGHENLTVKQKKADKKHIGSVVEAVYASMQEKADLYEEHIQYYNDHRQ
;
A
#
# COMPACT_ATOMS: atom_id res chain seq x y z
N MET A 1 -26.69 -4.82 -25.23
CA MET A 1 -27.54 -3.62 -25.38
C MET A 1 -26.88 -2.51 -24.58
N ALA A 2 -26.43 -1.44 -25.23
CA ALA A 2 -25.81 -0.31 -24.56
C ALA A 2 -26.90 0.53 -23.85
N PRO A 3 -26.63 1.12 -22.67
CA PRO A 3 -27.60 2.00 -22.04
C PRO A 3 -27.70 3.31 -22.83
N GLU A 4 -28.94 3.70 -23.13
CA GLU A 4 -29.26 4.99 -23.76
C GLU A 4 -28.70 6.14 -22.91
N ARG A 5 -27.93 7.03 -23.56
CA ARG A 5 -27.50 8.29 -22.96
C ARG A 5 -28.73 9.14 -22.69
N ILE A 6 -29.03 9.39 -21.42
CA ILE A 6 -30.03 10.39 -21.03
C ILE A 6 -29.47 11.76 -21.41
N HIS A 7 -29.98 12.31 -22.51
CA HIS A 7 -29.70 13.66 -22.95
C HIS A 7 -30.42 14.67 -22.05
N GLY A 8 -29.65 15.51 -21.36
CA GLY A 8 -30.17 16.68 -20.66
C GLY A 8 -29.18 17.25 -19.64
N THR A 9 -27.97 17.58 -20.06
CA THR A 9 -27.08 18.40 -19.20
C THR A 9 -27.64 19.82 -19.17
N ILE A 10 -28.18 20.24 -18.02
CA ILE A 10 -28.52 21.65 -17.76
C ILE A 10 -27.25 22.47 -18.00
N PRO A 11 -27.29 23.55 -18.82
CA PRO A 11 -26.14 24.43 -19.00
C PRO A 11 -25.57 24.86 -17.65
N GLU A 12 -24.24 24.93 -17.54
CA GLU A 12 -23.57 25.19 -16.25
C GLU A 12 -24.04 26.52 -15.61
N GLU A 13 -24.42 27.48 -16.46
CA GLU A 13 -24.97 28.80 -16.13
C GLU A 13 -26.39 28.75 -15.50
N GLU A 14 -27.13 27.64 -15.66
CA GLU A 14 -28.50 27.44 -15.17
C GLU A 14 -28.57 26.43 -14.00
N ARG A 15 -27.43 25.91 -13.54
CA ARG A 15 -27.39 24.96 -12.43
C ARG A 15 -27.70 25.65 -11.11
N THR A 16 -28.84 25.28 -10.52
CA THR A 16 -29.22 25.69 -9.18
C THR A 16 -28.49 24.82 -8.13
N PRO A 17 -28.36 25.30 -6.88
CA PRO A 17 -27.83 24.47 -5.79
C PRO A 17 -28.56 23.13 -5.62
N VAL A 18 -29.86 23.07 -5.95
CA VAL A 18 -30.67 21.84 -5.89
C VAL A 18 -30.27 20.87 -7.01
N HIS A 19 -30.01 21.36 -8.23
CA HIS A 19 -29.53 20.52 -9.33
C HIS A 19 -28.16 19.91 -9.00
N THR A 20 -27.23 20.73 -8.51
CA THR A 20 -25.91 20.24 -8.06
C THR A 20 -26.04 19.24 -6.92
N PHE A 21 -26.94 19.47 -5.96
CA PHE A 21 -27.20 18.51 -4.88
C PHE A 21 -27.72 17.17 -5.41
N LEU A 22 -28.71 17.17 -6.30
CA LEU A 22 -29.29 15.96 -6.87
C LEU A 22 -28.29 15.19 -7.73
N GLU A 23 -27.51 15.88 -8.56
CA GLU A 23 -26.41 15.27 -9.34
C GLU A 23 -25.40 14.59 -8.41
N ASN A 24 -24.99 15.26 -7.33
CA ASN A 24 -24.07 14.69 -6.34
C ASN A 24 -24.64 13.46 -5.63
N VAL A 25 -25.93 13.49 -5.27
CA VAL A 25 -26.61 12.35 -4.62
C VAL A 25 -26.72 11.16 -5.58
N ILE A 26 -27.10 11.40 -6.84
CA ILE A 26 -27.21 10.34 -7.85
C ILE A 26 -25.83 9.72 -8.10
N THR A 27 -24.81 10.53 -8.35
CA THR A 27 -23.43 10.07 -8.56
C THR A 27 -22.94 9.23 -7.38
N ARG A 28 -23.16 9.70 -6.14
CA ARG A 28 -22.78 8.96 -4.94
C ARG A 28 -23.50 7.60 -4.86
N ASN A 29 -24.81 7.56 -5.11
CA ASN A 29 -25.57 6.31 -5.07
C ASN A 29 -25.10 5.31 -6.12
N VAL A 30 -24.78 5.78 -7.34
CA VAL A 30 -24.23 4.93 -8.40
C VAL A 30 -22.87 4.36 -7.98
N ILE A 31 -21.96 5.19 -7.44
CA ILE A 31 -20.66 4.74 -6.96
C ILE A 31 -20.82 3.71 -5.83
N GLU A 32 -21.69 3.96 -4.86
CA GLU A 32 -21.94 3.03 -3.75
C GLU A 32 -22.49 1.69 -4.24
N GLN A 33 -23.39 1.70 -5.23
CA GLN A 33 -23.91 0.47 -5.84
C GLN A 33 -22.82 -0.30 -6.60
N THR A 34 -22.03 0.39 -7.43
CA THR A 34 -20.90 -0.21 -8.16
C THR A 34 -19.90 -0.84 -7.19
N ILE A 35 -19.55 -0.17 -6.10
CA ILE A 35 -18.67 -0.73 -5.06
C ILE A 35 -19.23 -2.04 -4.50
N ASN A 36 -20.52 -2.07 -4.14
CA ASN A 36 -21.15 -3.27 -3.59
C ASN A 36 -21.12 -4.43 -4.59
N ASP A 37 -21.49 -4.16 -5.85
CA ASP A 37 -21.54 -5.17 -6.90
C ASP A 37 -20.15 -5.72 -7.21
N THR A 38 -19.13 -4.85 -7.29
CA THR A 38 -17.73 -5.24 -7.44
C THR A 38 -17.24 -6.07 -6.26
N CYS A 39 -17.51 -5.66 -5.01
CA CYS A 39 -17.10 -6.42 -3.82
C CYS A 39 -17.73 -7.81 -3.78
N ASN A 40 -19.03 -7.92 -4.11
CA ASN A 40 -19.72 -9.21 -4.18
C ASN A 40 -19.11 -10.12 -5.24
N ARG A 41 -18.81 -9.57 -6.42
CA ARG A 41 -18.20 -10.33 -7.52
C ARG A 41 -16.80 -10.84 -7.16
N ILE A 42 -15.99 -10.03 -6.48
CA ILE A 42 -14.68 -10.45 -5.98
C ILE A 42 -14.81 -11.61 -5.01
N CYS A 43 -15.76 -11.55 -4.06
CA CYS A 43 -15.98 -12.64 -3.12
C CYS A 43 -16.36 -13.94 -3.84
N VAL A 44 -17.29 -13.87 -4.81
CA VAL A 44 -17.70 -15.04 -5.62
C VAL A 44 -16.50 -15.63 -6.36
N LEU A 45 -15.69 -14.80 -7.01
CA LEU A 45 -14.50 -15.27 -7.74
C LEU A 45 -13.44 -15.88 -6.81
N CYS A 46 -13.34 -15.41 -5.56
CA CYS A 46 -12.42 -16.01 -4.58
C CYS A 46 -12.93 -17.36 -4.03
N GLU A 47 -14.24 -17.60 -4.06
CA GLU A 47 -14.88 -18.83 -3.60
C GLU A 47 -15.02 -19.89 -4.71
N ASP A 48 -15.10 -19.47 -5.97
CA ASP A 48 -15.20 -20.39 -7.11
C ASP A 48 -13.85 -21.11 -7.35
N THR A 49 -13.76 -22.34 -6.84
CA THR A 49 -12.59 -23.21 -7.01
C THR A 49 -12.74 -24.21 -8.16
N GLU A 50 -13.87 -24.22 -8.86
CA GLU A 50 -14.24 -25.30 -9.80
C GLU A 50 -14.23 -24.86 -11.27
N ASN A 51 -14.37 -23.56 -11.57
CA ASN A 51 -14.34 -23.03 -12.94
C ASN A 51 -13.04 -22.28 -13.27
N ASP A 52 -12.73 -22.24 -14.58
CA ASP A 52 -11.58 -21.63 -15.28
C ASP A 52 -10.73 -20.67 -14.42
N ARG A 53 -9.81 -21.26 -13.65
CA ARG A 53 -9.03 -20.56 -12.62
C ARG A 53 -8.25 -19.39 -13.17
N ASP A 54 -7.80 -19.50 -14.42
CA ASP A 54 -7.00 -18.48 -15.09
C ASP A 54 -7.85 -17.26 -15.46
N GLU A 55 -9.09 -17.47 -15.93
CA GLU A 55 -10.03 -16.37 -16.21
C GLU A 55 -10.46 -15.67 -14.92
N GLY A 56 -10.77 -16.43 -13.86
CA GLY A 56 -11.12 -15.87 -12.56
C GLY A 56 -9.99 -15.07 -11.93
N GLU A 57 -8.75 -15.58 -12.01
CA GLU A 57 -7.55 -14.87 -11.56
C GLU A 57 -7.33 -13.57 -12.35
N SER A 58 -7.48 -13.59 -13.67
CA SER A 58 -7.37 -12.38 -14.50
C SER A 58 -8.39 -11.33 -14.07
N GLN A 59 -9.66 -11.71 -13.89
CA GLN A 59 -10.70 -10.78 -13.45
C GLN A 59 -10.41 -10.19 -12.06
N LEU A 60 -9.86 -10.98 -11.13
CA LEU A 60 -9.48 -10.49 -9.81
C LEU A 60 -8.36 -9.44 -9.88
N LEU A 61 -7.39 -9.64 -10.79
CA LEU A 61 -6.31 -8.69 -11.01
C LEU A 61 -6.84 -7.40 -11.64
N ASP A 62 -7.72 -7.50 -12.64
CA ASP A 62 -8.36 -6.35 -13.29
C ASP A 62 -9.12 -5.51 -12.26
N PHE A 63 -9.90 -6.14 -11.36
CA PHE A 63 -10.59 -5.40 -10.29
C PHE A 63 -9.65 -4.66 -9.35
N ALA A 64 -8.49 -5.24 -9.01
CA ALA A 64 -7.53 -4.58 -8.14
C ALA A 64 -6.92 -3.32 -8.79
N GLU A 65 -6.85 -3.27 -10.12
CA GLU A 65 -6.37 -2.12 -10.90
C GLU A 65 -7.47 -1.06 -11.14
N GLU A 66 -8.73 -1.49 -11.33
CA GLU A 66 -9.86 -0.59 -11.61
C GLU A 66 -10.41 0.10 -10.35
N ILE A 67 -10.42 -0.56 -9.18
CA ILE A 67 -11.01 0.02 -7.96
C ILE A 67 -10.39 1.38 -7.58
N PRO A 68 -9.06 1.59 -7.62
CA PRO A 68 -8.47 2.89 -7.34
C PRO A 68 -9.02 4.02 -8.23
N GLU A 69 -9.36 3.74 -9.49
CA GLU A 69 -9.92 4.74 -10.42
C GLU A 69 -11.32 5.22 -9.97
N HIS A 70 -12.10 4.32 -9.39
CA HIS A 70 -13.48 4.60 -8.96
C HIS A 70 -13.60 4.96 -7.48
N ALA A 71 -12.61 4.60 -6.66
CA ALA A 71 -12.62 4.75 -5.22
C ALA A 71 -11.48 5.62 -4.69
N ALA A 72 -10.82 6.45 -5.50
CA ALA A 72 -9.83 7.40 -5.00
C ALA A 72 -10.46 8.52 -4.13
N GLY A 73 -9.63 9.13 -3.27
CA GLY A 73 -10.02 10.28 -2.44
C GLY A 73 -11.11 9.94 -1.42
N ASP A 74 -12.21 10.70 -1.45
CA ASP A 74 -13.31 10.57 -0.48
C ASP A 74 -14.08 9.24 -0.61
N HIS A 75 -14.02 8.61 -1.79
CA HIS A 75 -14.70 7.34 -2.04
C HIS A 75 -13.94 6.12 -1.48
N ALA A 76 -12.65 6.25 -1.18
CA ALA A 76 -11.83 5.16 -0.66
C ALA A 76 -12.35 4.66 0.68
N LEU A 77 -12.71 5.58 1.57
CA LEU A 77 -13.32 5.22 2.85
C LEU A 77 -14.69 4.57 2.67
N THR A 78 -15.45 5.00 1.66
CA THR A 78 -16.75 4.40 1.32
C THR A 78 -16.57 2.96 0.85
N PHE A 79 -15.58 2.68 0.01
CA PHE A 79 -15.21 1.33 -0.41
C PHE A 79 -14.99 0.41 0.80
N PHE A 80 -14.13 0.80 1.74
CA PHE A 80 -13.88 -0.03 2.93
C PHE A 80 -15.13 -0.23 3.79
N LYS A 81 -15.94 0.82 4.00
CA LYS A 81 -17.18 0.75 4.80
C LYS A 81 -18.30 -0.07 4.15
N ARG A 82 -18.24 -0.30 2.84
CA ARG A 82 -19.30 -0.96 2.05
C ARG A 82 -18.94 -2.39 1.63
N GLY A 83 -17.92 -2.99 2.24
CA GLY A 83 -17.56 -4.39 1.97
C GLY A 83 -16.15 -4.58 1.43
N GLY A 84 -15.41 -3.50 1.16
CA GLY A 84 -14.03 -3.56 0.70
C GLY A 84 -13.12 -4.41 1.60
N VAL A 85 -13.28 -4.30 2.93
CA VAL A 85 -12.53 -5.14 3.88
C VAL A 85 -12.83 -6.63 3.68
N HIS A 86 -14.09 -6.98 3.42
CA HIS A 86 -14.51 -8.37 3.26
C HIS A 86 -13.95 -8.98 1.97
N CYS A 87 -14.06 -8.29 0.83
CA CYS A 87 -13.56 -8.79 -0.44
C CYS A 87 -12.01 -8.85 -0.47
N ILE A 88 -11.32 -7.86 0.12
CA ILE A 88 -9.87 -7.90 0.30
C ILE A 88 -9.46 -9.12 1.14
N ASN A 89 -10.16 -9.40 2.24
CA ASN A 89 -9.86 -10.57 3.07
C ASN A 89 -10.06 -11.90 2.32
N ALA A 90 -11.04 -11.96 1.41
CA ALA A 90 -11.22 -13.11 0.53
C ALA A 90 -10.04 -13.25 -0.45
N ALA A 91 -9.68 -12.16 -1.15
CA ALA A 91 -8.58 -12.14 -2.10
C ALA A 91 -7.21 -12.41 -1.45
N MET A 92 -6.97 -11.94 -0.22
CA MET A 92 -5.75 -12.22 0.54
C MET A 92 -5.59 -13.69 0.94
N LYS A 93 -6.67 -14.48 0.92
CA LYS A 93 -6.65 -15.94 1.13
C LYS A 93 -6.54 -16.74 -0.17
N HIS A 94 -6.67 -16.07 -1.32
CA HIS A 94 -6.60 -16.71 -2.62
C HIS A 94 -5.24 -17.42 -2.81
N PRO A 95 -5.16 -18.60 -3.44
CA PRO A 95 -3.92 -19.37 -3.60
C PRO A 95 -2.84 -18.66 -4.43
N SER A 96 -3.22 -17.81 -5.39
CA SER A 96 -2.26 -17.05 -6.21
C SER A 96 -1.58 -15.92 -5.45
N ASN A 97 -0.24 -15.90 -5.49
CA ASN A 97 0.56 -14.79 -4.98
C ASN A 97 0.29 -13.49 -5.74
N ALA A 98 -0.05 -13.55 -7.03
CA ALA A 98 -0.31 -12.36 -7.83
C ALA A 98 -1.57 -11.64 -7.33
N VAL A 99 -2.66 -12.38 -7.13
CA VAL A 99 -3.91 -11.87 -6.54
C VAL A 99 -3.65 -11.30 -5.15
N ARG A 100 -3.00 -12.06 -4.26
CA ARG A 100 -2.70 -11.57 -2.90
C ARG A 100 -1.88 -10.27 -2.93
N ALA A 101 -0.86 -10.21 -3.79
CA ALA A 101 -0.03 -9.01 -3.95
C ALA A 101 -0.81 -7.82 -4.53
N ALA A 102 -1.72 -8.05 -5.47
CA ALA A 102 -2.54 -7.01 -6.09
C ALA A 102 -3.47 -6.36 -5.04
N TYR A 103 -4.15 -7.16 -4.22
CA TYR A 103 -5.06 -6.63 -3.19
C TYR A 103 -4.34 -6.00 -1.99
N VAL A 104 -3.12 -6.45 -1.66
CA VAL A 104 -2.26 -5.71 -0.75
C VAL A 104 -1.84 -4.37 -1.36
N GLY A 105 -1.54 -4.35 -2.67
CA GLY A 105 -1.31 -3.12 -3.43
C GLY A 105 -2.49 -2.16 -3.35
N LEU A 106 -3.70 -2.65 -3.59
CA LEU A 106 -4.94 -1.88 -3.52
C LEU A 106 -5.12 -1.19 -2.16
N ILE A 107 -4.83 -1.87 -1.05
CA ILE A 107 -4.84 -1.24 0.28
C ILE A 107 -3.86 -0.07 0.33
N GLY A 108 -2.65 -0.26 -0.21
CA GLY A 108 -1.63 0.78 -0.29
C GLY A 108 -2.07 1.98 -1.12
N ASP A 109 -2.71 1.74 -2.27
CA ASP A 109 -3.16 2.80 -3.18
C ASP A 109 -4.31 3.61 -2.57
N LEU A 110 -5.28 2.95 -1.94
CA LEU A 110 -6.42 3.62 -1.28
C LEU A 110 -6.02 4.35 0.01
N ALA A 111 -5.00 3.87 0.73
CA ALA A 111 -4.51 4.50 1.95
C ALA A 111 -3.51 5.63 1.69
N GLN A 112 -2.93 5.72 0.49
CA GLN A 112 -1.87 6.68 0.19
C GLN A 112 -2.36 8.12 0.36
N ASN A 113 -1.75 8.83 1.30
CA ASN A 113 -2.07 10.22 1.61
C ASN A 113 -3.56 10.44 1.97
N ASN A 114 -4.22 9.42 2.53
CA ASN A 114 -5.64 9.44 2.88
C ASN A 114 -5.83 9.14 4.37
N GLU A 115 -5.73 10.17 5.21
CA GLU A 115 -5.82 10.03 6.68
C GLU A 115 -7.09 9.32 7.16
N PRO A 116 -8.30 9.63 6.65
CA PRO A 116 -9.51 8.90 7.04
C PRO A 116 -9.44 7.40 6.77
N VAL A 117 -8.87 6.98 5.64
CA VAL A 117 -8.66 5.56 5.31
C VAL A 117 -7.60 4.94 6.21
N GLN A 118 -6.47 5.59 6.40
CA GLN A 118 -5.40 5.11 7.28
C GLN A 118 -5.92 4.87 8.71
N ASN A 119 -6.71 5.82 9.24
CA ASN A 119 -7.34 5.71 10.55
C ASN A 119 -8.35 4.57 10.60
N PHE A 120 -9.20 4.43 9.57
CA PHE A 120 -10.16 3.32 9.47
C PHE A 120 -9.44 1.97 9.46
N LEU A 121 -8.44 1.80 8.58
CA LEU A 121 -7.69 0.55 8.48
C LEU A 121 -6.98 0.20 9.78
N PHE A 122 -6.42 1.20 10.47
CA PHE A 122 -5.78 0.99 11.76
C PHE A 122 -6.75 0.58 12.87
N ALA A 123 -7.95 1.17 12.90
CA ALA A 123 -8.94 0.91 13.94
C ALA A 123 -9.73 -0.39 13.71
N GLU A 124 -10.09 -0.68 12.47
CA GLU A 124 -11.06 -1.72 12.10
C GLU A 124 -10.40 -3.00 11.55
N THR A 125 -9.09 -2.99 11.30
CA THR A 125 -8.38 -4.13 10.71
C THR A 125 -7.08 -4.44 11.43
N SER A 126 -6.50 -5.61 11.14
CA SER A 126 -5.16 -6.00 11.61
C SER A 126 -4.11 -5.97 10.50
N TYR A 127 -4.38 -5.29 9.37
CA TYR A 127 -3.52 -5.34 8.19
C TYR A 127 -2.09 -4.89 8.46
N LEU A 128 -1.88 -3.83 9.23
CA LEU A 128 -0.52 -3.38 9.56
C LEU A 128 0.30 -4.48 10.25
N ALA A 129 -0.27 -5.11 11.28
CA ALA A 129 0.37 -6.19 12.00
C ALA A 129 0.58 -7.42 11.10
N GLN A 130 -0.43 -7.79 10.32
CA GLN A 130 -0.39 -8.92 9.40
C GLN A 130 0.68 -8.72 8.32
N PHE A 131 0.82 -7.51 7.77
CA PHE A 131 1.80 -7.22 6.73
C PHE A 131 3.23 -7.27 7.25
N LEU A 132 3.45 -6.73 8.45
CA LEU A 132 4.75 -6.82 9.11
C LEU A 132 5.11 -8.25 9.45
N ASP A 133 4.14 -9.09 9.81
CA ASP A 133 4.38 -10.51 10.06
C ASP A 133 4.69 -11.28 8.76
N LEU A 134 3.93 -11.02 7.69
CA LEU A 134 4.20 -11.60 6.37
C LEU A 134 5.58 -11.22 5.82
N LEU A 135 6.06 -10.01 6.08
CA LEU A 135 7.40 -9.58 5.66
C LEU A 135 8.54 -10.35 6.34
N LYS A 136 8.27 -11.03 7.46
CA LYS A 136 9.24 -11.92 8.12
C LYS A 136 9.37 -13.27 7.41
N ASN A 137 8.42 -13.64 6.55
CA ASN A 137 8.48 -14.88 5.79
C ASN A 137 9.51 -14.76 4.65
N GLU A 138 10.60 -15.52 4.76
CA GLU A 138 11.72 -15.53 3.81
C GLU A 138 11.33 -16.11 2.44
N HIS A 139 10.28 -16.93 2.37
CA HIS A 139 9.85 -17.57 1.13
C HIS A 139 8.83 -16.75 0.33
N LEU A 140 8.55 -15.52 0.75
CA LEU A 140 7.58 -14.69 0.06
C LEU A 140 8.16 -14.13 -1.26
N PRO A 141 7.45 -14.21 -2.40
CA PRO A 141 7.99 -13.69 -3.65
C PRO A 141 8.30 -12.19 -3.58
N ALA A 142 9.42 -11.78 -4.18
CA ALA A 142 9.90 -10.40 -4.20
C ALA A 142 8.82 -9.36 -4.62
N PRO A 143 8.01 -9.60 -5.68
CA PRO A 143 6.92 -8.69 -6.06
C PRO A 143 5.88 -8.50 -4.95
N TYR A 144 5.57 -9.57 -4.21
CA TYR A 144 4.62 -9.50 -3.10
C TYR A 144 5.22 -8.76 -1.89
N GLN A 145 6.48 -9.02 -1.56
CA GLN A 145 7.21 -8.25 -0.54
C GLN A 145 7.20 -6.74 -0.87
N CYS A 146 7.42 -6.37 -2.14
CA CYS A 146 7.38 -4.96 -2.56
C CYS A 146 6.01 -4.31 -2.36
N LYS A 147 4.92 -5.05 -2.62
CA LYS A 147 3.55 -4.56 -2.40
C LYS A 147 3.25 -4.42 -0.91
N LEU A 148 3.68 -5.36 -0.06
CA LEU A 148 3.57 -5.24 1.40
C LEU A 148 4.31 -4.01 1.93
N LEU A 149 5.57 -3.81 1.51
CA LEU A 149 6.36 -2.63 1.88
C LEU A 149 5.67 -1.32 1.45
N GLY A 150 5.12 -1.30 0.23
CA GLY A 150 4.33 -0.17 -0.27
C GLY A 150 3.10 0.12 0.59
N ALA A 151 2.30 -0.92 0.89
CA ALA A 151 1.10 -0.80 1.70
C ALA A 151 1.41 -0.35 3.13
N VAL A 152 2.43 -0.94 3.77
CA VAL A 152 2.91 -0.51 5.09
C VAL A 152 3.29 0.98 5.06
N SER A 153 4.04 1.41 4.05
CA SER A 153 4.39 2.82 3.90
C SER A 153 3.16 3.71 3.77
N SER A 154 2.20 3.36 2.91
CA SER A 154 0.98 4.15 2.72
C SER A 154 0.10 4.20 3.96
N MET A 155 0.08 3.15 4.78
CA MET A 155 -0.73 3.10 6.01
C MET A 155 -0.16 3.97 7.13
N VAL A 156 1.16 4.14 7.21
CA VAL A 156 1.83 4.83 8.34
C VAL A 156 2.34 6.22 8.01
N ARG A 157 2.65 6.50 6.73
CA ARG A 157 3.26 7.76 6.32
C ARG A 157 2.25 8.91 6.44
N GLY A 158 2.71 10.03 6.97
CA GLY A 158 1.92 11.25 7.14
C GLY A 158 0.88 11.21 8.25
N ASN A 159 0.71 10.08 8.96
CA ASN A 159 -0.32 9.95 9.99
C ASN A 159 0.26 9.46 11.34
N PRO A 160 0.18 10.29 12.40
CA PRO A 160 0.80 9.99 13.68
C PRO A 160 0.22 8.76 14.38
N VAL A 161 -1.06 8.42 14.18
CA VAL A 161 -1.75 7.35 14.90
C VAL A 161 -1.24 5.95 14.51
N PRO A 162 -1.38 5.48 13.25
CA PRO A 162 -0.84 4.21 12.81
C PRO A 162 0.69 4.19 12.87
N LYS A 163 1.36 5.33 12.61
CA LYS A 163 2.82 5.44 12.77
C LYS A 163 3.27 5.11 14.18
N ARG A 164 2.58 5.61 15.21
CA ARG A 164 2.98 5.33 16.59
C ARG A 164 2.82 3.85 16.93
N ALA A 165 1.75 3.21 16.47
CA ALA A 165 1.59 1.77 16.65
C ALA A 165 2.66 0.96 15.90
N PHE A 166 3.00 1.36 14.67
CA PHE A 166 4.10 0.79 13.91
C PHE A 166 5.43 0.83 14.69
N LEU A 167 5.77 1.98 15.28
CA LEU A 167 7.00 2.16 16.05
C LEU A 167 6.98 1.38 17.39
N ASP A 168 5.91 1.52 18.16
CA ASP A 168 5.90 1.05 19.56
C ASP A 168 5.42 -0.37 19.75
N LYS A 169 4.42 -0.78 18.97
CA LYS A 169 3.69 -2.03 19.18
C LYS A 169 4.14 -3.14 18.24
N HIS A 170 4.63 -2.78 17.06
CA HIS A 170 4.90 -3.74 16.01
C HIS A 170 6.39 -3.90 15.65
N ALA A 171 7.30 -3.22 16.36
CA ALA A 171 8.74 -3.24 16.07
C ALA A 171 9.00 -3.01 14.56
N GLY A 172 8.31 -2.02 14.00
CA GLY A 172 8.21 -1.83 12.56
C GLY A 172 9.56 -1.47 11.94
N ILE A 173 10.38 -0.68 12.64
CA ILE A 173 11.72 -0.29 12.18
C ILE A 173 12.64 -1.50 12.12
N GLU A 174 12.64 -2.33 13.16
CA GLU A 174 13.44 -3.54 13.26
C GLU A 174 13.02 -4.56 12.19
N THR A 175 11.72 -4.67 11.94
CA THR A 175 11.17 -5.53 10.89
C THR A 175 11.65 -5.07 9.51
N LEU A 176 11.53 -3.77 9.20
CA LEU A 176 12.00 -3.24 7.92
C LEU A 176 13.52 -3.36 7.74
N LYS A 177 14.29 -3.17 8.82
CA LYS A 177 15.74 -3.38 8.79
C LYS A 177 16.07 -4.84 8.49
N ALA A 178 15.43 -5.80 9.16
CA ALA A 178 15.66 -7.22 8.92
C ALA A 178 15.31 -7.63 7.47
N VAL A 179 14.23 -7.06 6.91
CA VAL A 179 13.87 -7.25 5.49
C VAL A 179 14.96 -6.68 4.57
N PHE A 180 15.48 -5.49 4.87
CA PHE A 180 16.58 -4.90 4.13
C PHE A 180 17.83 -5.79 4.18
N ASP A 181 18.31 -6.14 5.37
CA ASP A 181 19.54 -6.91 5.57
C ASP A 181 19.45 -8.23 4.79
N ARG A 182 18.37 -8.99 4.99
CA ARG A 182 18.12 -10.26 4.28
C ARG A 182 18.12 -10.08 2.76
N ALA A 183 17.31 -9.16 2.25
CA ALA A 183 17.20 -8.95 0.80
C ALA A 183 18.52 -8.43 0.20
N PHE A 184 19.31 -7.69 0.96
CA PHE A 184 20.59 -7.17 0.52
C PHE A 184 21.68 -8.24 0.49
N ASP A 185 21.66 -9.17 1.44
CA ASP A 185 22.54 -10.35 1.50
C ASP A 185 22.21 -11.36 0.39
N GLU A 186 20.93 -11.49 0.03
CA GLU A 186 20.43 -12.38 -1.04
C GLU A 186 20.50 -11.77 -2.46
N ASP A 187 21.12 -10.57 -2.62
CA ASP A 187 21.15 -9.81 -3.87
C ASP A 187 19.76 -9.46 -4.46
N GLU A 188 18.70 -9.53 -3.65
CA GLU A 188 17.32 -9.13 -3.97
C GLU A 188 17.15 -7.60 -3.84
N TYR A 189 17.97 -6.85 -4.59
CA TYR A 189 18.11 -5.40 -4.49
C TYR A 189 16.81 -4.62 -4.69
N ARG A 190 15.83 -5.18 -5.41
CA ARG A 190 14.52 -4.56 -5.57
C ARG A 190 13.78 -4.48 -4.24
N VAL A 191 13.81 -5.54 -3.44
CA VAL A 191 13.18 -5.58 -2.11
C VAL A 191 13.99 -4.75 -1.13
N ALA A 192 15.33 -4.88 -1.13
CA ALA A 192 16.21 -4.09 -0.27
C ALA A 192 16.02 -2.58 -0.51
N GLY A 193 16.04 -2.14 -1.77
CA GLY A 193 15.79 -0.75 -2.16
C GLY A 193 14.40 -0.24 -1.77
N ARG A 194 13.38 -1.12 -1.78
CA ARG A 194 12.05 -0.75 -1.32
C ARG A 194 12.01 -0.60 0.20
N ALA A 195 12.62 -1.52 0.95
CA ALA A 195 12.68 -1.45 2.41
C ALA A 195 13.43 -0.20 2.89
N SER A 196 14.57 0.11 2.27
CA SER A 196 15.34 1.34 2.56
C SER A 196 14.53 2.60 2.26
N LEU A 197 13.81 2.65 1.14
CA LEU A 197 12.94 3.78 0.81
C LEU A 197 11.85 3.99 1.86
N VAL A 198 11.22 2.92 2.36
CA VAL A 198 10.19 3.03 3.41
C VAL A 198 10.80 3.54 4.71
N LEU A 199 11.96 3.01 5.12
CA LEU A 199 12.70 3.52 6.30
C LEU A 199 13.02 5.01 6.17
N CYS A 200 13.55 5.44 5.03
CA CYS A 200 13.86 6.84 4.74
C CYS A 200 12.60 7.72 4.81
N ASN A 201 11.49 7.29 4.21
CA ASN A 201 10.24 8.06 4.25
C ASN A 201 9.71 8.23 5.68
N ILE A 202 9.74 7.17 6.49
CA ILE A 202 9.34 7.22 7.90
C ILE A 202 10.26 8.14 8.70
N TYR A 203 11.56 8.14 8.39
CA TYR A 203 12.54 9.04 9.01
C TYR A 203 12.26 10.52 8.66
N LEU A 204 12.10 10.83 7.37
CA LEU A 204 11.79 12.19 6.90
C LEU A 204 10.49 12.72 7.52
N ASP A 205 9.45 11.89 7.58
CA ASP A 205 8.21 12.20 8.28
C ASP A 205 8.41 12.49 9.78
N THR A 206 9.44 11.93 10.40
CA THR A 206 9.78 12.18 11.82
C THR A 206 10.49 13.52 11.97
N LEU A 207 11.27 13.93 10.97
CA LEU A 207 11.93 15.25 10.93
C LEU A 207 10.94 16.39 10.69
N GLY A 208 9.90 16.17 9.87
CA GLY A 208 8.85 17.15 9.56
C GLY A 208 8.01 17.59 10.78
N GLY A 209 8.10 16.88 11.90
CA GLY A 209 7.51 17.26 13.17
C GLY A 209 6.01 16.97 13.25
N HIS A 210 5.63 15.94 14.03
CA HIS A 210 4.22 15.70 14.38
C HIS A 210 3.81 16.64 15.51
N GLU A 211 2.74 17.42 15.34
CA GLU A 211 2.28 18.42 16.34
C GLU A 211 1.96 17.78 17.71
N ASN A 212 1.65 16.48 17.73
CA ASN A 212 1.17 15.76 18.90
C ASN A 212 2.23 14.98 19.71
N LEU A 213 3.52 15.07 19.38
CA LEU A 213 4.60 14.37 20.11
C LEU A 213 5.37 15.31 21.05
N THR A 214 5.75 14.80 22.23
CA THR A 214 6.65 15.54 23.13
C THR A 214 8.02 15.72 22.49
N VAL A 215 8.73 16.80 22.84
CA VAL A 215 10.11 17.05 22.38
C VAL A 215 11.04 15.86 22.68
N LYS A 216 10.84 15.21 23.84
CA LYS A 216 11.62 14.04 24.25
C LYS A 216 11.38 12.84 23.32
N GLN A 217 10.12 12.55 22.98
CA GLN A 217 9.77 11.47 22.04
C GLN A 217 10.31 11.74 20.64
N LYS A 218 10.13 12.96 20.12
CA LYS A 218 10.68 13.35 18.81
C LYS A 218 12.19 13.12 18.73
N LYS A 219 12.92 13.48 19.79
CA LYS A 219 14.37 13.27 19.87
C LYS A 219 14.76 11.80 19.93
N ALA A 220 13.99 10.97 20.66
CA ALA A 220 14.22 9.54 20.75
C ALA A 220 13.95 8.82 19.43
N ASP A 221 12.78 9.07 18.82
CA ASP A 221 12.40 8.49 17.53
C ASP A 221 13.39 8.90 16.43
N LYS A 222 13.77 10.19 16.37
CA LYS A 222 14.79 10.68 15.43
C LYS A 222 16.12 9.97 15.62
N LYS A 223 16.57 9.77 16.86
CA LYS A 223 17.84 9.09 17.14
C LYS A 223 17.78 7.62 16.73
N HIS A 224 16.71 6.93 17.10
CA HIS A 224 16.55 5.50 16.82
C HIS A 224 16.47 5.23 15.31
N ILE A 225 15.50 5.84 14.64
CA ILE A 225 15.29 5.64 13.20
C ILE A 225 16.50 6.16 12.41
N GLY A 226 17.06 7.30 12.80
CA GLY A 226 18.25 7.88 12.16
C GLY A 226 19.43 6.91 12.16
N SER A 227 19.72 6.27 13.29
CA SER A 227 20.82 5.29 13.37
C SER A 227 20.61 4.07 12.46
N VAL A 228 19.37 3.63 12.27
CA VAL A 228 19.04 2.53 11.37
C VAL A 228 19.21 2.95 9.91
N VAL A 229 18.75 4.15 9.54
CA VAL A 229 18.90 4.69 8.18
C VAL A 229 20.38 4.90 7.83
N GLU A 230 21.18 5.41 8.77
CA GLU A 230 22.64 5.57 8.59
C GLU A 230 23.32 4.21 8.37
N ALA A 231 22.94 3.18 9.12
CA ALA A 231 23.48 1.83 8.94
C ALA A 231 23.13 1.25 7.57
N VAL A 232 21.87 1.39 7.14
CA VAL A 232 21.41 0.96 5.80
C VAL A 232 22.20 1.67 4.70
N TYR A 233 22.40 2.98 4.83
CA TYR A 233 23.16 3.77 3.86
C TYR A 233 24.63 3.32 3.80
N ALA A 234 25.25 3.04 4.95
CA ALA A 234 26.63 2.54 5.01
C ALA A 234 26.78 1.19 4.29
N SER A 235 25.87 0.24 4.51
CA SER A 235 25.89 -1.05 3.81
C SER A 235 25.74 -0.91 2.29
N MET A 236 24.89 0.02 1.83
CA MET A 236 24.75 0.30 0.41
C MET A 236 26.02 0.91 -0.19
N GLN A 237 26.69 1.82 0.52
CA GLN A 237 27.93 2.45 0.07
C GLN A 237 29.07 1.44 -0.02
N GLU A 238 29.26 0.60 1.01
CA GLU A 238 30.30 -0.44 1.03
C GLU A 238 30.18 -1.38 -0.18
N LYS A 239 28.95 -1.80 -0.51
CA LYS A 239 28.72 -2.67 -1.67
C LYS A 239 28.94 -1.94 -3.00
N ALA A 240 28.61 -0.65 -3.09
CA ALA A 240 28.89 0.16 -4.27
C ALA A 240 30.41 0.28 -4.52
N ASP A 241 31.17 0.55 -3.46
CA ASP A 241 32.63 0.64 -3.52
C ASP A 241 33.25 -0.69 -4.00
N LEU A 242 32.77 -1.83 -3.50
CA LEU A 242 33.20 -3.17 -3.97
C LEU A 242 32.90 -3.41 -5.45
N TYR A 243 31.75 -2.95 -5.96
CA TYR A 243 31.42 -3.06 -7.38
C TYR A 243 32.33 -2.18 -8.25
N GLU A 244 32.65 -0.96 -7.80
CA GLU A 244 33.60 -0.08 -8.49
C GLU A 244 34.99 -0.70 -8.56
N GLU A 245 35.48 -1.29 -7.46
CA GLU A 245 36.75 -2.02 -7.43
C GLU A 245 36.77 -3.20 -8.40
N HIS A 246 35.69 -3.99 -8.46
CA HIS A 246 35.56 -5.09 -9.41
C HIS A 246 35.59 -4.60 -10.86
N ILE A 247 34.86 -3.53 -11.19
CA ILE A 247 34.85 -2.94 -12.53
C ILE A 247 36.26 -2.46 -12.91
N GLN A 248 36.96 -1.79 -11.99
CA GLN A 248 38.32 -1.32 -12.20
C GLN A 248 39.28 -2.48 -12.45
N TYR A 249 39.23 -3.54 -11.63
CA TYR A 249 40.01 -4.76 -11.81
C TYR A 249 39.81 -5.38 -13.20
N TYR A 250 38.54 -5.51 -13.64
CA TYR A 250 38.24 -6.05 -14.96
C TYR A 250 38.80 -5.18 -16.10
N ASN A 251 38.75 -3.86 -15.97
CA ASN A 251 39.27 -2.94 -16.97
C ASN A 251 40.81 -3.02 -17.08
N ASP A 252 41.50 -3.13 -15.94
CA ASP A 252 42.96 -3.20 -15.88
C ASP A 252 43.51 -4.51 -16.45
N HIS A 253 42.76 -5.60 -16.38
CA HIS A 253 43.17 -6.94 -16.87
C HIS A 253 42.61 -7.29 -18.25
N ARG A 254 41.97 -6.33 -18.94
CA ARG A 254 41.48 -6.48 -20.32
C ARG A 254 42.45 -5.93 -21.38
N GLN A 255 43.53 -5.27 -20.95
CA GLN A 255 44.62 -4.77 -21.80
C GLN A 255 45.73 -5.81 -21.95
#